data_AF-A0AA45TW06-F1
#
_entry.id   AF-A0AA45TW06-F1
#
_cell.length_a   1.000
_cell.length_b   1.000
_cell.length_c   1.000
_cell.angle_alpha   90.00
_cell.angle_beta   90.00
_cell.angle_gamma   90.00
#
_symmetry.space_group_name_H-M   'P 1'
#
loop_
_entity.id
_entity.type
_entity.pdbx_description
1 polymer ?
#
loop_
_entity_poly.entity_id
_entity_poly.type
_entity_poly.pdbx_seq_one_letter_code
_entity_poly.pdbx_strand_id
1 'polypeptide(L)' 'MRVELLEETQAQVVRTDGGQACTVERWRLPPGVREGDILVDGRLDPERTEALRREVALKRAALAVPLPPGLEL' A
#
# COMPACT_ATOMS: atom_id res chain seq x y z
N MET A 1 -6.94 7.29 -2.32
CA MET A 1 -5.46 7.44 -2.45
C MET A 1 -4.80 6.34 -1.62
N ARG A 2 -3.61 5.88 -2.00
CA ARG A 2 -2.84 4.85 -1.32
C ARG A 2 -1.51 5.42 -0.83
N VAL A 3 -1.08 5.07 0.37
CA VAL A 3 0.26 5.44 0.86
C VAL A 3 1.28 4.47 0.28
N GLU A 4 2.24 4.96 -0.49
CA GLU A 4 3.31 4.13 -1.07
C GLU A 4 4.58 4.17 -0.23
N LEU A 5 4.97 5.35 0.25
CA LEU A 5 6.15 5.55 1.08
C LEU A 5 5.78 6.44 2.26
N LEU A 6 6.22 6.07 3.45
CA LEU A 6 5.95 6.81 4.66
C LEU A 6 7.25 7.10 5.41
N GLU A 7 7.79 8.31 5.21
CA GLU A 7 9.00 8.78 5.87
C GLU A 7 8.68 9.51 7.20
N GLU A 8 9.73 9.98 7.87
CA GLU A 8 9.61 10.65 9.17
C GLU A 8 8.80 11.96 9.09
N THR A 9 9.00 12.75 8.04
CA THR A 9 8.35 14.07 7.88
C THR A 9 7.41 14.14 6.68
N GLN A 10 7.54 13.24 5.71
CA GLN A 10 6.81 13.25 4.45
C GLN A 10 6.22 11.89 4.13
N ALA A 11 5.25 11.87 3.23
CA ALA A 11 4.69 10.65 2.68
C ALA A 11 4.44 10.82 1.18
N GLN A 12 4.69 9.75 0.43
CA GLN A 12 4.24 9.65 -0.96
C GLN A 12 2.90 8.92 -0.99
N VAL A 13 1.92 9.55 -1.61
CA VAL A 13 0.60 8.96 -1.82
C VAL A 13 0.27 8.90 -3.30
N VAL A 14 -0.37 7.82 -3.74
CA VAL A 14 -0.81 7.61 -5.12
C VAL A 14 -2.33 7.69 -5.21
N ARG A 15 -2.83 8.45 -6.18
CA ARG A 15 -4.26 8.49 -6.48
C ARG A 15 -4.67 7.21 -7.19
N THR A 16 -5.67 6.52 -6.63
CA THR A 16 -6.09 5.17 -7.07
C THR A 16 -6.90 5.18 -8.37
N ASP A 17 -7.43 6.33 -8.75
CA ASP A 17 -8.24 6.57 -9.96
C ASP A 17 -7.40 6.96 -11.19
N GLY A 18 -6.22 7.56 -10.99
CA GLY A 18 -5.39 8.07 -12.09
C GLY A 18 -3.91 7.74 -12.02
N GLY A 19 -3.46 6.98 -11.01
CA GLY A 19 -2.05 6.57 -10.84
C GLY A 19 -1.09 7.72 -10.52
N GLN A 20 -1.58 8.94 -10.31
CA GLN A 20 -0.72 10.07 -10.02
C GLN A 20 -0.18 10.00 -8.58
N ALA A 21 1.15 10.03 -8.45
CA ALA A 21 1.83 10.18 -7.18
C ALA A 21 1.91 11.66 -6.77
N CYS A 22 1.74 11.94 -5.48
CA CYS A 22 2.00 13.23 -4.87
C CYS A 22 2.68 13.06 -3.52
N THR A 23 3.57 14.00 -3.19
CA THR A 23 4.19 14.09 -1.86
C THR A 23 3.34 14.98 -0.97
N VAL A 24 3.08 14.52 0.24
CA VAL A 24 2.36 15.26 1.27
C VAL A 24 3.15 15.23 2.57
N GLU A 25 2.97 16.27 3.38
CA GLU A 25 3.51 16.28 4.74
C GLU A 25 2.87 15.17 5.59
N ARG A 26 3.69 14.46 6.38
CA ARG A 26 3.24 13.34 7.23
C ARG A 26 2.14 13.77 8.21
N TRP A 27 2.25 14.98 8.78
CA TRP A 27 1.29 15.49 9.75
C TRP A 27 -0.11 15.72 9.16
N ARG A 28 -0.25 15.75 7.83
CA ARG A 28 -1.55 15.83 7.14
C ARG A 28 -2.25 14.48 7.00
N LEU A 29 -1.55 13.37 7.28
CA LEU A 29 -2.12 12.04 7.27
C LEU A 29 -2.74 11.69 8.63
N PRO A 30 -3.80 10.86 8.66
CA PRO A 30 -4.33 10.32 9.90
C PRO A 30 -3.26 9.59 10.73
N PRO A 31 -3.34 9.65 12.07
CA PRO A 31 -2.44 8.90 12.92
C PRO A 31 -2.61 7.39 12.70
N GLY A 32 -1.50 6.64 12.80
CA GLY A 32 -1.51 5.18 12.68
C GLY A 32 -1.51 4.62 11.25
N VAL A 33 -1.50 5.50 10.24
CA VAL A 33 -1.34 5.12 8.83
C VAL A 33 -0.01 4.43 8.58
N ARG A 34 -0.04 3.44 7.70
CA ARG A 34 1.09 2.62 7.24
C ARG A 34 1.18 2.62 5.72
N GLU A 35 2.33 2.21 5.21
CA GLU A 35 2.49 1.93 3.79
C GLU A 35 1.49 0.86 3.33
N GLY A 36 0.94 1.08 2.14
CA GLY A 36 -0.12 0.29 1.56
C GLY A 36 -1.54 0.65 2.02
N ASP A 37 -1.71 1.49 3.05
CA ASP A 37 -3.03 1.89 3.53
C ASP A 37 -3.78 2.76 2.49
N ILE A 38 -5.09 2.56 2.43
CA ILE A 38 -6.00 3.32 1.58
C ILE A 38 -6.67 4.42 2.39
N LEU A 39 -6.61 5.62 1.84
CA LEU A 39 -7.27 6.81 2.37
C LEU A 39 -8.39 7.26 1.42
N VAL A 40 -9.57 7.48 1.97
CA VAL A 40 -10.75 8.02 1.26
C VAL A 40 -11.16 9.30 1.98
N ASP A 41 -11.24 10.41 1.23
CA ASP A 41 -11.59 11.73 1.78
C ASP A 41 -10.75 12.13 3.02
N GLY A 42 -9.46 11.77 2.99
CA GLY A 42 -8.50 12.06 4.07
C GLY A 42 -8.62 11.15 5.30
N ARG A 43 -9.42 10.09 5.26
CA ARG A 43 -9.60 9.13 6.35
C ARG A 43 -9.09 7.76 5.96
N LEU A 44 -8.55 7.01 6.93
CA LEU A 44 -8.14 5.63 6.74
C LEU A 44 -9.37 4.75 6.47
N ASP A 45 -9.31 3.96 5.40
CA ASP A 45 -10.32 2.97 5.02
C ASP A 45 -9.74 1.56 5.22
N PRO A 46 -9.99 0.92 6.38
CA PRO A 46 -9.40 -0.38 6.70
C PRO A 46 -9.98 -1.50 5.83
N GLU A 47 -11.24 -1.42 5.42
CA GLU A 47 -11.89 -2.44 4.60
C GLU A 47 -11.28 -2.48 3.20
N ARG A 48 -11.12 -1.31 2.55
CA ARG A 48 -10.45 -1.23 1.24
C ARG A 48 -8.99 -1.61 1.30
N THR A 49 -8.32 -1.24 2.38
CA THR A 49 -6.92 -1.62 2.61
C THR A 49 -6.77 -3.14 2.66
N GLU A 50 -7.62 -3.81 3.44
CA GLU A 50 -7.60 -5.26 3.59
C GLU A 50 -8.00 -5.98 2.29
N ALA A 51 -9.00 -5.46 1.57
CA ALA A 51 -9.39 -5.99 0.27
C ALA A 51 -8.23 -5.95 -0.74
N LEU A 52 -7.51 -4.83 -0.83
CA LEU A 52 -6.35 -4.70 -1.71
C LEU A 52 -5.21 -5.64 -1.27
N ARG A 53 -4.94 -5.76 0.03
CA ARG A 53 -3.93 -6.71 0.54
C ARG A 53 -4.24 -8.14 0.11
N ARG A 54 -5.50 -8.56 0.23
CA ARG A 54 -5.94 -9.90 -0.20
C ARG A 54 -5.79 -10.09 -1.71
N GLU A 55 -6.20 -9.10 -2.50
CA GLU A 55 -6.06 -9.15 -3.96
C GLU A 55 -4.59 -9.29 -4.38
N VAL A 56 -3.70 -8.50 -3.79
CA VAL A 56 -2.26 -8.57 -4.04
C VAL A 56 -1.69 -9.92 -3.62
N ALA A 57 -2.09 -10.43 -2.46
CA ALA A 57 -1.66 -11.75 -1.97
C ALA A 57 -2.08 -12.88 -2.94
N LEU A 58 -3.33 -12.85 -3.42
CA LEU A 58 -3.83 -13.80 -4.41
C LEU A 58 -3.06 -13.72 -5.74
N LYS A 59 -2.83 -12.51 -6.25
CA LYS A 59 -2.05 -12.29 -7.47
C LYS A 59 -0.60 -12.78 -7.32
N ARG A 60 0.03 -12.49 -6.19
CA ARG A 60 1.40 -12.96 -5.88
C ARG A 60 1.45 -14.47 -5.80
N ALA A 61 0.47 -15.11 -5.15
CA ALA A 61 0.39 -16.57 -5.08
C ALA A 61 0.24 -17.19 -6.48
N ALA A 62 -0.58 -16.60 -7.35
CA ALA A 62 -0.76 -17.06 -8.73
C ALA A 62 0.50 -16.89 -9.61
N LEU A 63 1.34 -15.90 -9.30
CA LEU A 63 2.59 -15.63 -10.01
C LEU A 63 3.82 -16.24 -9.34
N ALA A 64 3.65 -16.90 -8.19
CA ALA A 64 4.75 -17.50 -7.45
C ALA A 64 5.34 -18.64 -8.27
N VAL A 65 6.61 -18.49 -8.65
CA VAL A 65 7.38 -19.59 -9.23
C VAL A 65 7.81 -20.49 -8.08
N PRO A 66 7.45 -21.79 -8.08
CA PRO A 66 7.92 -22.69 -7.04
C PRO A 66 9.44 -22.76 -7.08
N LEU A 67 10.07 -22.62 -5.91
CA LEU A 67 11.51 -22.80 -5.79
C LEU A 67 11.86 -24.25 -6.20
N PRO A 68 12.87 -24.44 -7.06
CA PRO A 68 13.35 -25.78 -7.35
C PRO A 68 13.86 -26.44 -6.06
N PRO A 69 13.71 -27.78 -5.91
CA PRO A 69 14.17 -28.47 -4.72
C PRO A 69 15.66 -28.22 -4.46
N GLY A 70 16.01 -27.87 -3.22
CA GLY A 70 17.41 -27.67 -2.79
C GLY A 70 17.93 -26.23 -2.85
N LEU A 71 17.07 -25.24 -3.10
CA LEU A 71 17.42 -23.82 -3.08
C LEU A 71 16.71 -23.14 -1.90
N GLU A 72 17.45 -22.78 -0.86
CA GLU A 72 16.95 -21.99 0.28
C GLU A 72 17.40 -20.52 0.15
N LEU A 73 16.53 -19.60 0.55
CA LEU A 73 16.75 -18.14 0.52
C LEU A 73 17.27 -17.64 1.88
#